data_AF-A0A9E6J6A2-F1
#
_entry.id   AF-A0A9E6J6A2-F1
#
_cell.length_a   1.000
_cell.length_b   1.000
_cell.length_c   1.000
_cell.angle_alpha   90.00
_cell.angle_beta   90.00
_cell.angle_gamma   90.00
#
_symmetry.space_group_name_H-M   'P 1'
#
loop_
_entity.id
_entity.type
_entity.pdbx_description
1 polymer ?
#
loop_
_entity_poly.entity_id
_entity_poly.type
_entity_poly.pdbx_seq_one_letter_code
_entity_poly.pdbx_strand_id
1 'polypeptide(L)'
;MTKTRTNYYQDLSADYSTPVRVSAAVAQQMIDAAELFLTVKQDELPQIDDQYSLEQIEAENKAWWPTHCEALRQSRDEILSAEYHKNLVYFCQDGPFYGLEEQKNREQQWWALLAQPGVTMSWPIVMFHGEYVWFEWACMDDHTHETTAKGSVAWIRRGHRGGCHWKGEQLTFYRDLRRMLKSMVRAKKYSSYKGEQGKAAPNILERDFAASKPNEKWVTDVTEFKVKGQKVYLSPIIDLFNQEVISYRVDTNVRLPLVTDMLKDALDTLGDDAKIIVHSDQGWQYRHSSYKELLLESSNKCNTLTSKDLEGC
;
A
#
# COMPACT_ATOMS: atom_id res chain seq x y z
N MET A 1 4.69 4.24 -27.73
CA MET A 1 5.52 3.10 -27.29
C MET A 1 4.76 2.37 -26.21
N THR A 2 4.28 1.16 -26.47
CA THR A 2 3.69 0.29 -25.45
C THR A 2 4.79 -0.09 -24.45
N LYS A 3 4.68 0.35 -23.19
CA LYS A 3 5.55 -0.13 -22.12
C LYS A 3 5.33 -1.64 -21.98
N THR A 4 6.33 -2.43 -22.37
CA THR A 4 6.34 -3.88 -22.14
C THR A 4 6.27 -4.11 -20.63
N ARG A 5 5.32 -4.93 -20.16
CA ARG A 5 5.24 -5.32 -18.74
C ARG A 5 6.52 -6.06 -18.36
N THR A 6 7.19 -5.60 -17.31
CA THR A 6 8.33 -6.30 -16.71
C THR A 6 7.84 -7.46 -15.87
N ASN A 7 8.28 -8.68 -16.15
CA ASN A 7 8.03 -9.82 -15.28
C ASN A 7 9.14 -9.89 -14.22
N TYR A 8 8.83 -9.45 -13.01
CA TYR A 8 9.77 -9.42 -11.88
C TYR A 8 10.13 -10.81 -11.33
N TYR A 9 9.41 -11.87 -11.74
CA TYR A 9 9.58 -13.24 -11.27
C TYR A 9 10.27 -14.17 -12.27
N GLN A 10 10.65 -13.67 -13.45
CA GLN A 10 11.15 -14.50 -14.55
C GLN A 10 12.34 -15.40 -14.18
N ASP A 11 13.23 -14.93 -13.29
CA ASP A 11 14.46 -15.62 -12.92
C ASP A 11 14.43 -16.18 -11.48
N LEU A 12 13.25 -16.26 -10.86
CA LEU A 12 13.09 -16.78 -9.50
C LEU A 12 12.68 -18.26 -9.51
N SER A 13 13.05 -18.99 -8.45
CA SER A 13 12.76 -20.43 -8.31
C SER A 13 11.28 -20.76 -8.16
N ALA A 14 10.47 -19.80 -7.74
CA ALA A 14 9.02 -19.92 -7.63
C ALA A 14 8.32 -18.56 -7.76
N ASP A 15 7.13 -18.58 -8.34
CA ASP A 15 6.31 -17.39 -8.56
C ASP A 15 5.28 -17.22 -7.43
N TYR A 16 5.49 -16.18 -6.64
CA TYR A 16 4.64 -15.78 -5.52
C TYR A 16 3.84 -14.50 -5.82
N SER A 17 3.83 -14.04 -7.09
CA SER A 17 3.16 -12.81 -7.52
C SER A 17 1.64 -12.85 -7.43
N THR A 18 1.07 -14.06 -7.39
CA THR A 18 -0.37 -14.31 -7.29
C THR A 18 -0.68 -15.10 -6.02
N PRO A 19 -1.94 -15.10 -5.55
CA PRO A 19 -2.35 -15.90 -4.40
C PRO A 19 -2.38 -17.42 -4.69
N VAL A 20 -1.98 -17.86 -5.89
CA VAL A 20 -1.90 -19.30 -6.21
C VAL A 20 -0.78 -19.94 -5.38
N ARG A 21 -1.11 -21.07 -4.76
CA ARG A 21 -0.14 -21.85 -3.99
C ARG A 21 0.73 -22.68 -4.93
N VAL A 22 2.03 -22.73 -4.63
CA VAL A 22 2.95 -23.66 -5.29
C VAL A 22 2.64 -25.10 -4.88
N SER A 23 3.19 -26.07 -5.62
CA SER A 23 3.02 -27.48 -5.24
C SER A 23 3.67 -27.77 -3.89
N ALA A 24 3.16 -28.77 -3.16
CA ALA A 24 3.72 -29.16 -1.86
C ALA A 24 5.21 -29.51 -1.93
N ALA A 25 5.67 -30.10 -3.04
CA ALA A 25 7.08 -30.40 -3.25
C ALA A 25 7.93 -29.12 -3.38
N VAL A 26 7.45 -28.12 -4.13
CA VAL A 26 8.14 -26.82 -4.26
C VAL A 26 8.12 -26.08 -2.93
N ALA A 27 6.98 -26.07 -2.23
CA ALA A 27 6.87 -25.47 -0.89
C ALA A 27 7.90 -26.06 0.08
N GLN A 28 8.02 -27.39 0.12
CA GLN A 28 9.01 -28.05 0.98
C GLN A 28 10.44 -27.66 0.58
N GLN A 29 10.75 -27.64 -0.72
CA GLN A 29 12.07 -27.21 -1.20
C GLN A 29 12.41 -25.77 -0.77
N MET A 30 11.43 -24.86 -0.79
CA MET A 30 11.64 -23.48 -0.35
C MET A 30 11.94 -23.39 1.16
N ILE A 31 11.25 -24.18 1.98
CA ILE A 31 11.51 -24.25 3.42
C ILE A 31 12.88 -24.87 3.72
N ASP A 32 13.23 -25.98 3.06
CA ASP A 32 14.53 -26.63 3.24
C ASP A 32 15.68 -25.66 2.86
N ALA A 33 15.50 -24.89 1.78
CA ALA A 33 16.45 -23.86 1.36
C ALA A 33 16.55 -22.70 2.36
N ALA A 34 15.43 -22.24 2.93
CA ALA A 34 15.44 -21.23 3.99
C ALA A 34 16.30 -21.70 5.17
N GLU A 35 16.06 -22.91 5.66
CA GLU A 35 16.79 -23.49 6.80
C GLU A 35 18.29 -23.59 6.50
N LEU A 36 18.67 -24.00 5.27
CA LEU A 36 20.07 -24.00 4.83
C LEU A 36 20.69 -22.60 4.85
N PHE A 37 19.99 -21.58 4.34
CA PHE A 37 20.50 -20.21 4.32
C PHE A 37 20.75 -19.64 5.72
N LEU A 38 19.97 -20.06 6.71
CA LEU A 38 20.20 -19.65 8.10
C LEU A 38 21.49 -20.23 8.67
N THR A 39 21.94 -21.42 8.22
CA THR A 39 23.18 -22.05 8.71
C THR A 39 24.46 -21.32 8.31
N VAL A 40 24.41 -20.52 7.24
CA VAL A 40 25.57 -19.78 6.72
C VAL A 40 25.61 -18.33 7.18
N LYS A 41 24.63 -17.89 8.00
CA LYS A 41 24.58 -16.54 8.55
C LYS A 41 25.74 -16.33 9.53
N GLN A 42 26.41 -15.19 9.39
CA GLN A 42 27.53 -14.77 10.21
C GLN A 42 27.05 -13.81 11.30
N ASP A 43 27.74 -13.80 12.44
CA ASP A 43 27.44 -12.89 13.55
C ASP A 43 27.81 -11.44 13.24
N GLU A 44 28.83 -11.23 12.43
CA GLU A 44 29.25 -9.92 11.95
C GLU A 44 28.77 -9.70 10.52
N LEU A 45 28.39 -8.47 10.22
CA LEU A 45 27.95 -8.11 8.89
C LEU A 45 29.15 -8.18 7.94
N PRO A 46 29.15 -9.10 6.96
CA PRO A 46 30.29 -9.28 6.05
C PRO A 46 30.59 -7.99 5.29
N GLN A 47 31.85 -7.71 4.99
CA GLN A 47 32.22 -6.55 4.21
C GLN A 47 31.91 -6.78 2.72
N ILE A 48 31.64 -5.69 2.01
CA ILE A 48 31.48 -5.72 0.55
C ILE A 48 32.86 -5.50 -0.05
N ASP A 49 33.37 -6.51 -0.73
CA ASP A 49 34.67 -6.52 -1.37
C ASP A 49 34.66 -7.48 -2.58
N ASP A 50 35.84 -7.75 -3.15
CA ASP A 50 35.97 -8.62 -4.32
C ASP A 50 35.59 -10.09 -4.05
N GLN A 51 35.58 -10.52 -2.78
CA GLN A 51 35.19 -11.88 -2.37
C GLN A 51 33.70 -11.99 -2.05
N TYR A 52 33.04 -10.86 -1.80
CA TYR A 52 31.61 -10.78 -1.54
C TYR A 52 31.01 -9.50 -2.14
N SER A 53 30.85 -9.53 -3.46
CA SER A 53 30.40 -8.40 -4.25
C SER A 53 28.90 -8.13 -4.13
N LEU A 54 28.47 -6.94 -4.55
CA LEU A 54 27.04 -6.59 -4.65
C LEU A 54 26.27 -7.52 -5.59
N GLU A 55 26.90 -8.02 -6.64
CA GLU A 55 26.28 -8.96 -7.58
C GLU A 55 26.02 -10.31 -6.92
N GLN A 56 26.98 -10.82 -6.14
CA GLN A 56 26.80 -12.03 -5.34
C GLN A 56 25.69 -11.84 -4.31
N ILE A 57 25.69 -10.70 -3.59
CA ILE A 57 24.64 -10.38 -2.62
C ILE A 57 23.26 -10.32 -3.27
N GLU A 58 23.13 -9.71 -4.45
CA GLU A 58 21.87 -9.64 -5.18
C GLU A 58 21.38 -11.03 -5.61
N ALA A 59 22.28 -11.89 -6.09
CA ALA A 59 21.96 -13.27 -6.44
C ALA A 59 21.47 -14.07 -5.23
N GLU A 60 22.12 -13.92 -4.08
CA GLU A 60 21.68 -14.53 -2.82
C GLU A 60 20.34 -13.97 -2.34
N ASN A 61 20.09 -12.68 -2.50
CA ASN A 61 18.79 -12.07 -2.19
C ASN A 61 17.67 -12.60 -3.11
N LYS A 62 17.95 -12.82 -4.41
CA LYS A 62 17.02 -13.47 -5.34
C LYS A 62 16.74 -14.92 -4.96
N ALA A 63 17.75 -15.68 -4.55
CA ALA A 63 17.60 -17.06 -4.10
C ALA A 63 16.81 -17.17 -2.79
N TRP A 64 17.02 -16.23 -1.87
CA TRP A 64 16.32 -16.14 -0.59
C TRP A 64 14.84 -15.76 -0.73
N TRP A 65 14.50 -14.91 -1.69
CA TRP A 65 13.17 -14.30 -1.73
C TRP A 65 12.00 -15.30 -1.79
N PRO A 66 11.98 -16.31 -2.66
CA PRO A 66 10.92 -17.32 -2.67
C PRO A 66 10.81 -18.09 -1.36
N THR A 67 11.93 -18.29 -0.65
CA THR A 67 11.94 -18.98 0.64
C THR A 67 11.29 -18.15 1.74
N HIS A 68 11.52 -16.84 1.73
CA HIS A 68 10.84 -15.89 2.61
C HIS A 68 9.33 -15.85 2.38
N CYS A 69 8.89 -15.78 1.12
CA CYS A 69 7.47 -15.81 0.77
C CYS A 69 6.79 -17.09 1.27
N GLU A 70 7.43 -18.25 1.12
CA GLU A 70 6.86 -19.51 1.58
C GLU A 70 6.83 -19.62 3.11
N ALA A 71 7.91 -19.22 3.79
CA ALA A 71 7.96 -19.17 5.25
C ALA A 71 6.83 -18.29 5.81
N LEU A 72 6.51 -17.18 5.14
CA LEU A 72 5.37 -16.33 5.47
C LEU A 72 4.02 -17.00 5.27
N ARG A 73 3.80 -17.66 4.13
CA ARG A 73 2.55 -18.39 3.86
C ARG A 73 2.30 -19.53 4.86
N GLN A 74 3.37 -20.11 5.40
CA GLN A 74 3.30 -21.20 6.38
C GLN A 74 3.41 -20.74 7.84
N SER A 75 3.48 -19.43 8.10
CA SER A 75 3.64 -18.86 9.45
C SER A 75 4.83 -19.46 10.22
N ARG A 76 5.98 -19.62 9.55
CA ARG A 76 7.23 -20.16 10.12
C ARG A 76 8.03 -19.06 10.82
N ASP A 77 7.51 -18.58 11.94
CA ASP A 77 8.06 -17.44 12.71
C ASP A 77 9.54 -17.61 13.08
N GLU A 78 9.98 -18.85 13.32
CA GLU A 78 11.36 -19.18 13.67
C GLU A 78 12.32 -18.94 12.50
N ILE A 79 11.87 -19.15 11.26
CA ILE A 79 12.67 -18.86 10.05
C ILE A 79 12.72 -17.34 9.84
N LEU A 80 11.56 -16.69 9.87
CA LEU A 80 11.41 -15.25 9.60
C LEU A 80 12.21 -14.41 10.59
N SER A 81 12.13 -14.74 11.88
CA SER A 81 12.88 -14.04 12.93
C SER A 81 14.39 -14.26 12.79
N ALA A 82 14.81 -15.42 12.29
CA ALA A 82 16.21 -15.77 12.11
C ALA A 82 16.85 -15.09 10.88
N GLU A 83 16.07 -14.55 9.95
CA GLU A 83 16.58 -13.78 8.80
C GLU A 83 17.20 -12.44 9.22
N TYR A 84 16.83 -11.92 10.39
CA TYR A 84 17.33 -10.66 10.90
C TYR A 84 18.76 -10.75 11.42
N HIS A 85 19.53 -9.72 11.14
CA HIS A 85 20.83 -9.49 11.73
C HIS A 85 20.67 -8.91 13.14
N LYS A 86 21.61 -9.20 14.05
CA LYS A 86 21.54 -8.74 15.46
C LYS A 86 21.47 -7.22 15.62
N ASN A 87 22.03 -6.49 14.65
CA ASN A 87 22.02 -5.02 14.59
C ASN A 87 20.87 -4.47 13.73
N LEU A 88 19.76 -5.21 13.58
CA LEU A 88 18.59 -4.77 12.83
C LEU A 88 18.16 -3.36 13.25
N VAL A 89 17.90 -2.51 12.26
CA VAL A 89 17.15 -1.27 12.44
C VAL A 89 15.82 -1.43 11.72
N TYR A 90 14.73 -1.45 12.47
CA TYR A 90 13.39 -1.58 11.91
C TYR A 90 12.65 -0.25 12.00
N PHE A 91 12.48 0.39 10.85
CA PHE A 91 11.87 1.71 10.71
C PHE A 91 10.38 1.60 10.41
N CYS A 92 9.54 2.02 11.36
CA CYS A 92 8.09 2.01 11.25
C CYS A 92 7.51 3.43 11.38
N GLN A 93 6.22 3.59 11.07
CA GLN A 93 5.50 4.85 11.29
C GLN A 93 5.59 5.36 12.75
N ASP A 94 5.57 4.44 13.71
CA ASP A 94 5.61 4.76 15.14
C ASP A 94 7.04 4.95 15.69
N GLY A 95 8.05 4.86 14.82
CA GLY A 95 9.46 5.09 15.15
C GLY A 95 10.39 3.92 14.79
N PRO A 96 11.70 4.10 14.98
CA PRO A 96 12.69 3.04 14.81
C PRO A 96 12.74 2.11 16.01
N PHE A 97 12.90 0.82 15.75
CA PHE A 97 13.21 -0.24 16.72
C PHE A 97 14.60 -0.80 16.42
N TYR A 98 15.38 -1.03 17.46
CA TYR A 98 16.77 -1.43 17.36
C TYR A 98 17.00 -2.85 17.90
N GLY A 99 17.79 -3.62 17.15
CA GLY A 99 18.10 -5.00 17.46
C GLY A 99 16.90 -5.94 17.32
N LEU A 100 17.07 -7.15 17.84
CA LEU A 100 16.08 -8.23 17.67
C LEU A 100 14.97 -8.20 18.71
N GLU A 101 15.12 -7.48 19.82
CA GLU A 101 14.17 -7.53 20.94
C GLU A 101 13.07 -6.48 20.85
N GLU A 102 13.41 -5.23 20.53
CA GLU A 102 12.47 -4.09 20.56
C GLU A 102 11.28 -4.29 19.60
N GLN A 103 11.52 -4.99 18.50
CA GLN A 103 10.54 -5.18 17.44
C GLN A 103 9.53 -6.31 17.73
N LYS A 104 9.89 -7.32 18.54
CA LYS A 104 9.13 -8.58 18.69
C LYS A 104 7.66 -8.38 19.04
N ASN A 105 7.38 -7.52 20.02
CA ASN A 105 6.02 -7.24 20.46
C ASN A 105 5.15 -6.68 19.34
N ARG A 106 5.76 -5.96 18.41
CA ARG A 106 5.08 -5.36 17.27
C ARG A 106 4.80 -6.39 16.19
N GLU A 107 5.78 -7.22 15.85
CA GLU A 107 5.63 -8.26 14.82
C GLU A 107 4.66 -9.37 15.21
N GLN A 108 4.61 -9.78 16.48
CA GLN A 108 3.68 -10.82 16.96
C GLN A 108 2.22 -10.53 16.61
N GLN A 109 1.80 -9.26 16.73
CA GLN A 109 0.43 -8.87 16.42
C GLN A 109 0.21 -8.69 14.91
N TRP A 110 1.24 -8.33 14.17
CA TRP A 110 1.17 -8.08 12.74
C TRP A 110 1.00 -9.36 11.92
N TRP A 111 1.83 -10.37 12.16
CA TRP A 111 1.83 -11.60 11.35
C TRP A 111 0.54 -12.40 11.50
N ALA A 112 0.00 -12.46 12.73
CA ALA A 112 -1.28 -13.10 13.01
C ALA A 112 -2.49 -12.42 12.33
N LEU A 113 -2.37 -11.13 11.97
CA LEU A 113 -3.43 -10.39 11.27
C LEU A 113 -3.33 -10.54 9.75
N LEU A 114 -2.14 -10.78 9.21
CA LEU A 114 -1.90 -10.92 7.78
C LEU A 114 -2.12 -12.37 7.29
N ALA A 115 -1.86 -13.36 8.14
CA ALA A 115 -2.07 -14.78 7.88
C ALA A 115 -3.41 -15.29 8.48
N GLN A 116 -4.51 -14.64 8.14
CA GLN A 116 -5.85 -15.08 8.56
C GLN A 116 -6.27 -16.40 7.88
N PRO A 117 -7.07 -17.26 8.55
CA PRO A 117 -7.64 -18.44 7.89
C PRO A 117 -8.46 -18.06 6.66
N GLY A 118 -8.21 -18.74 5.54
CA GLY A 118 -8.88 -18.46 4.27
C GLY A 118 -8.41 -17.16 3.59
N VAL A 119 -7.24 -16.64 3.97
CA VAL A 119 -6.58 -15.52 3.30
C VAL A 119 -5.21 -15.96 2.83
N THR A 120 -4.90 -15.75 1.55
CA THR A 120 -3.58 -16.04 0.98
C THR A 120 -2.83 -14.76 0.64
N MET A 121 -1.59 -14.67 1.11
CA MET A 121 -0.68 -13.58 0.82
C MET A 121 0.00 -13.77 -0.54
N SER A 122 0.21 -12.68 -1.26
CA SER A 122 0.87 -12.61 -2.57
C SER A 122 1.79 -11.40 -2.63
N TRP A 123 2.76 -11.42 -3.55
CA TRP A 123 3.77 -10.37 -3.70
C TRP A 123 3.85 -9.91 -5.16
N PRO A 124 2.94 -9.05 -5.61
CA PRO A 124 2.82 -8.70 -7.02
C PRO A 124 4.11 -8.12 -7.63
N ILE A 125 4.94 -7.48 -6.79
CA ILE A 125 6.19 -6.84 -7.21
C ILE A 125 7.27 -7.16 -6.19
N VAL A 126 8.44 -7.55 -6.71
CA VAL A 126 9.70 -7.60 -5.98
C VAL A 126 10.81 -7.01 -6.87
N MET A 127 11.74 -6.28 -6.28
CA MET A 127 12.90 -5.71 -6.94
C MET A 127 14.14 -5.94 -6.09
N PHE A 128 15.25 -6.22 -6.77
CA PHE A 128 16.55 -6.45 -6.15
C PHE A 128 17.56 -5.50 -6.76
N HIS A 129 18.40 -4.90 -5.92
CA HIS A 129 19.55 -4.11 -6.35
C HIS A 129 20.66 -4.19 -5.30
N GLY A 130 21.64 -5.07 -5.51
CA GLY A 130 22.65 -5.36 -4.50
C GLY A 130 22.02 -5.80 -3.17
N GLU A 131 22.24 -5.01 -2.12
CA GLU A 131 21.66 -5.25 -0.78
C GLU A 131 20.18 -4.87 -0.66
N TYR A 132 19.68 -4.04 -1.57
CA TYR A 132 18.34 -3.48 -1.48
C TYR A 132 17.33 -4.47 -2.04
N VAL A 133 16.35 -4.83 -1.22
CA VAL A 133 15.18 -5.60 -1.65
C VAL A 133 13.95 -4.79 -1.35
N TRP A 134 13.15 -4.51 -2.37
CA TRP A 134 11.87 -3.82 -2.20
C TRP A 134 10.76 -4.69 -2.75
N PHE A 135 9.64 -4.76 -2.06
CA PHE A 135 8.50 -5.53 -2.52
C PHE A 135 7.18 -4.94 -2.05
N GLU A 136 6.15 -5.21 -2.83
CA GLU A 136 4.76 -5.03 -2.44
C GLU A 136 4.14 -6.37 -2.10
N TRP A 137 3.20 -6.35 -1.17
CA TRP A 137 2.44 -7.53 -0.78
C TRP A 137 0.97 -7.19 -0.65
N ALA A 138 0.13 -8.19 -0.87
CA ALA A 138 -1.31 -8.13 -0.69
C ALA A 138 -1.83 -9.45 -0.10
N CYS A 139 -2.71 -9.33 0.87
CA CYS A 139 -3.49 -10.45 1.42
C CYS A 139 -4.84 -10.50 0.71
N MET A 140 -5.20 -11.65 0.15
CA MET A 140 -6.41 -11.87 -0.60
C MET A 140 -7.29 -12.91 0.08
N ASP A 141 -8.58 -12.62 0.25
CA ASP A 141 -9.56 -13.61 0.73
C ASP A 141 -9.74 -14.70 -0.33
N ASP A 142 -9.58 -15.97 0.08
CA ASP A 142 -9.60 -17.12 -0.83
C ASP A 142 -10.99 -17.36 -1.44
N HIS A 143 -12.06 -16.85 -0.80
CA HIS A 143 -13.43 -17.02 -1.25
C HIS A 143 -13.93 -15.84 -2.08
N THR A 144 -13.73 -14.61 -1.61
CA THR A 144 -14.23 -13.39 -2.28
C THR A 144 -13.25 -12.79 -3.27
N HIS A 145 -11.97 -13.17 -3.20
CA HIS A 145 -10.87 -12.55 -3.94
C HIS A 145 -10.65 -11.06 -3.62
N GLU A 146 -11.22 -10.56 -2.53
CA GLU A 146 -11.02 -9.19 -2.08
C GLU A 146 -9.66 -9.02 -1.39
N THR A 147 -9.01 -7.88 -1.60
CA THR A 147 -7.79 -7.52 -0.87
C THR A 147 -8.13 -7.08 0.54
N THR A 148 -7.67 -7.83 1.54
CA THR A 148 -7.97 -7.57 2.97
C THR A 148 -6.94 -6.64 3.62
N ALA A 149 -5.69 -6.71 3.15
CA ALA A 149 -4.58 -5.88 3.56
C ALA A 149 -3.55 -5.80 2.44
N LYS A 150 -2.77 -4.73 2.39
CA LYS A 150 -1.63 -4.60 1.49
C LYS A 150 -0.55 -3.71 2.08
N GLY A 151 0.63 -3.78 1.52
CA GLY A 151 1.72 -2.92 1.93
C GLY A 151 2.92 -3.02 1.03
N SER A 152 3.95 -2.29 1.42
CA SER A 152 5.27 -2.36 0.83
C SER A 152 6.33 -2.47 1.92
N VAL A 153 7.44 -3.08 1.56
CA VAL A 153 8.55 -3.33 2.46
C VAL A 153 9.84 -3.04 1.71
N ALA A 154 10.76 -2.38 2.40
CA ALA A 154 12.11 -2.10 1.94
C ALA A 154 13.08 -2.75 2.91
N TRP A 155 13.95 -3.63 2.41
CA TRP A 155 15.00 -4.29 3.17
C TRP A 155 16.36 -3.85 2.67
N ILE A 156 17.30 -3.75 3.60
CA ILE A 156 18.73 -3.84 3.30
C ILE A 156 19.21 -5.16 3.88
N ARG A 157 19.48 -6.09 2.98
CA ARG A 157 19.82 -7.48 3.26
C ARG A 157 21.15 -7.83 2.60
N ARG A 158 22.11 -8.28 3.39
CA ARG A 158 23.46 -8.59 2.91
C ARG A 158 23.61 -10.09 2.63
N GLY A 159 22.81 -10.59 1.68
CA GLY A 159 22.83 -11.99 1.26
C GLY A 159 22.62 -12.98 2.41
N HIS A 160 22.87 -14.27 2.17
CA HIS A 160 22.65 -15.32 3.17
C HIS A 160 23.54 -15.14 4.39
N ARG A 161 24.76 -14.61 4.20
CA ARG A 161 25.75 -14.43 5.27
C ARG A 161 25.40 -13.29 6.23
N GLY A 162 24.86 -12.18 5.74
CA GLY A 162 24.59 -11.01 6.59
C GLY A 162 23.14 -10.89 7.06
N GLY A 163 22.19 -11.48 6.34
CA GLY A 163 20.77 -11.33 6.66
C GLY A 163 20.29 -9.88 6.56
N CYS A 164 19.09 -9.62 7.06
CA CYS A 164 18.44 -8.31 7.00
C CYS A 164 18.86 -7.45 8.20
N HIS A 165 19.55 -6.34 7.93
CA HIS A 165 20.03 -5.42 8.98
C HIS A 165 19.29 -4.08 8.96
N TRP A 166 18.47 -3.82 7.96
CA TRP A 166 17.52 -2.72 7.97
C TRP A 166 16.23 -3.16 7.33
N LYS A 167 15.10 -2.84 7.98
CA LYS A 167 13.75 -3.09 7.48
C LYS A 167 12.96 -1.81 7.60
N GLY A 168 12.26 -1.44 6.54
CA GLY A 168 11.23 -0.40 6.55
C GLY A 168 9.96 -0.97 5.96
N GLU A 169 8.81 -0.53 6.47
CA GLU A 169 7.53 -1.03 5.97
C GLU A 169 6.43 0.02 6.04
N GLN A 170 5.48 -0.12 5.13
CA GLN A 170 4.24 0.61 5.11
C GLN A 170 3.12 -0.38 4.87
N LEU A 171 2.05 -0.29 5.65
CA LEU A 171 0.88 -1.14 5.45
C LEU A 171 -0.44 -0.37 5.46
N THR A 172 -1.46 -1.04 4.96
CA THR A 172 -2.85 -0.58 4.93
C THR A 172 -3.76 -1.78 5.09
N PHE A 173 -4.74 -1.68 6.00
CA PHE A 173 -5.76 -2.68 6.22
C PHE A 173 -7.09 -2.17 5.68
N TYR A 174 -7.84 -3.02 4.97
CA TYR A 174 -9.13 -2.67 4.35
C TYR A 174 -10.32 -3.26 5.07
N ARG A 175 -10.19 -4.50 5.58
CA ARG A 175 -11.27 -5.16 6.31
C ARG A 175 -11.20 -4.80 7.79
N ASP A 176 -12.37 -4.62 8.41
CA ASP A 176 -12.51 -4.24 9.81
C ASP A 176 -11.94 -5.32 10.76
N LEU A 177 -10.63 -5.22 11.04
CA LEU A 177 -9.93 -5.97 12.09
C LEU A 177 -10.07 -5.28 13.48
N ARG A 178 -10.95 -4.27 13.64
CA ARG A 178 -11.04 -3.43 14.86
C ARG A 178 -11.45 -4.19 16.11
N ARG A 179 -11.94 -5.44 16.01
CA ARG A 179 -12.18 -6.28 17.21
C ARG A 179 -10.88 -6.79 17.85
N MET A 180 -9.74 -6.75 17.14
CA MET A 180 -8.45 -7.28 17.61
C MET A 180 -7.33 -6.24 17.67
N LEU A 181 -7.52 -5.03 17.15
CA LEU A 181 -6.58 -3.91 17.31
C LEU A 181 -7.27 -2.64 17.78
N LYS A 182 -6.71 -2.03 18.84
CA LYS A 182 -6.88 -0.59 19.09
C LYS A 182 -5.88 0.13 18.20
N SER A 183 -6.37 0.87 17.21
CA SER A 183 -5.53 1.84 16.49
C SER A 183 -4.85 2.78 17.49
N MET A 184 -3.51 2.74 17.58
CA MET A 184 -2.73 3.69 18.39
C MET A 184 -2.54 5.03 17.67
N VAL A 185 -2.76 5.07 16.36
CA VAL A 185 -2.93 6.31 15.63
C VAL A 185 -4.29 6.86 16.02
N ARG A 186 -4.30 7.83 16.95
CA ARG A 186 -5.44 8.72 17.06
C ARG A 186 -5.58 9.40 15.70
N ALA A 187 -6.51 8.93 14.88
CA ALA A 187 -6.98 9.69 13.74
C ALA A 187 -7.29 11.08 14.28
N LYS A 188 -6.49 12.07 13.89
CA LYS A 188 -6.91 13.44 14.10
C LYS A 188 -8.13 13.60 13.22
N LYS A 189 -9.31 13.55 13.83
CA LYS A 189 -10.56 13.93 13.16
C LYS A 189 -10.41 15.40 12.76
N TYR A 190 -9.95 15.62 11.54
CA TYR A 190 -10.25 16.85 10.84
C TYR A 190 -11.77 16.84 10.61
N SER A 191 -12.50 17.59 11.44
CA SER A 191 -13.92 17.78 11.25
C SER A 191 -14.12 19.07 10.48
N SER A 192 -14.30 18.93 9.17
CA SER A 192 -14.78 20.00 8.28
C SER A 192 -16.28 20.32 8.53
N TYR A 193 -16.94 19.50 9.37
CA TYR A 193 -18.36 19.60 9.70
C TYR A 193 -18.66 20.85 10.53
N LYS A 194 -19.24 21.86 9.87
CA LYS A 194 -19.78 23.08 10.50
C LYS A 194 -21.29 22.99 10.80
N GLY A 195 -21.87 21.78 10.85
CA GLY A 195 -23.33 21.57 10.98
C GLY A 195 -24.03 21.33 9.64
N GLU A 196 -25.37 21.29 9.65
CA GLU A 196 -26.20 21.22 8.45
C GLU A 196 -26.21 22.56 7.70
N GLN A 197 -25.15 22.85 6.95
CA GLN A 197 -25.21 23.84 5.88
C GLN A 197 -25.22 23.12 4.53
N GLY A 198 -26.30 23.34 3.77
CA GLY A 198 -26.50 22.83 2.41
C GLY A 198 -27.26 21.49 2.34
N LYS A 199 -27.98 21.27 1.22
CA LYS A 199 -28.66 20.00 0.90
C LYS A 199 -27.64 18.92 0.53
N ALA A 200 -27.73 17.73 1.14
CA ALA A 200 -26.95 16.56 0.77
C ALA A 200 -27.47 15.93 -0.53
N ALA A 201 -26.58 15.42 -1.40
CA ALA A 201 -26.98 14.65 -2.58
C ALA A 201 -27.14 13.15 -2.23
N PRO A 202 -27.92 12.38 -3.00
CA PRO A 202 -28.10 10.94 -2.77
C PRO A 202 -26.82 10.12 -3.05
N ASN A 203 -26.63 9.03 -2.29
CA ASN A 203 -25.53 8.08 -2.43
C ASN A 203 -25.88 7.01 -3.47
N ILE A 204 -25.46 7.18 -4.72
CA ILE A 204 -25.77 6.24 -5.81
C ILE A 204 -24.64 5.21 -6.04
N LEU A 205 -23.45 5.43 -5.46
CA LEU A 205 -22.34 4.48 -5.58
C LEU A 205 -22.58 3.20 -4.78
N GLU A 206 -23.34 3.24 -3.69
CA GLU A 206 -23.65 2.06 -2.85
C GLU A 206 -22.41 1.18 -2.50
N ARG A 207 -21.23 1.80 -2.40
CA ARG A 207 -19.90 1.16 -2.20
C ARG A 207 -19.36 0.35 -3.39
N ASP A 208 -19.94 0.50 -4.58
CA ASP A 208 -19.36 0.00 -5.82
C ASP A 208 -18.31 0.97 -6.38
N PHE A 209 -17.06 0.79 -5.96
CA PHE A 209 -15.91 1.54 -6.48
C PHE A 209 -15.29 0.92 -7.74
N ALA A 210 -15.88 -0.14 -8.32
CA ALA A 210 -15.35 -0.74 -9.53
C ALA A 210 -15.62 0.16 -10.75
N ALA A 211 -14.59 0.44 -11.55
CA ALA A 211 -14.72 1.09 -12.86
C ALA A 211 -14.29 0.11 -13.95
N SER A 212 -15.02 0.08 -15.06
CA SER A 212 -14.77 -0.83 -16.19
C SER A 212 -13.86 -0.21 -17.26
N LYS A 213 -13.75 1.12 -17.29
CA LYS A 213 -12.92 1.89 -18.22
C LYS A 213 -12.42 3.20 -17.60
N PRO A 214 -11.36 3.81 -18.15
CA PRO A 214 -10.93 5.15 -17.74
C PRO A 214 -12.06 6.17 -17.88
N ASN A 215 -12.04 7.19 -17.03
CA ASN A 215 -13.00 8.30 -17.03
C ASN A 215 -14.45 7.80 -16.89
N GLU A 216 -14.66 6.82 -16.01
CA GLU A 216 -15.98 6.36 -15.63
C GLU A 216 -16.37 6.84 -14.23
N LYS A 217 -15.47 6.63 -13.25
CA LYS A 217 -15.67 7.04 -11.86
C LYS A 217 -14.40 7.71 -11.34
N TRP A 218 -14.55 8.92 -10.82
CA TRP A 218 -13.50 9.71 -10.21
C TRP A 218 -13.79 9.89 -8.72
N VAL A 219 -12.75 9.86 -7.90
CA VAL A 219 -12.85 10.13 -6.46
C VAL A 219 -11.98 11.32 -6.08
N THR A 220 -12.45 12.12 -5.11
CA THR A 220 -11.70 13.23 -4.53
C THR A 220 -11.92 13.34 -3.03
N ASP A 221 -10.85 13.65 -2.30
CA ASP A 221 -10.88 13.98 -0.88
C ASP A 221 -9.82 15.06 -0.56
N VAL A 222 -9.99 15.81 0.53
CA VAL A 222 -8.97 16.76 1.00
C VAL A 222 -8.19 16.14 2.16
N THR A 223 -6.92 15.81 1.91
CA THR A 223 -6.03 15.20 2.91
C THR A 223 -5.12 16.24 3.56
N GLU A 224 -5.07 16.28 4.90
CA GLU A 224 -4.12 17.09 5.68
C GLU A 224 -2.85 16.27 5.99
N PHE A 225 -1.67 16.82 5.70
CA PHE A 225 -0.39 16.28 6.13
C PHE A 225 0.53 17.37 6.69
N LYS A 226 1.55 16.97 7.46
CA LYS A 226 2.50 17.88 8.07
C LYS A 226 3.85 17.82 7.38
N VAL A 227 4.34 18.94 6.89
CA VAL A 227 5.69 19.09 6.32
C VAL A 227 6.47 20.08 7.18
N LYS A 228 7.54 19.63 7.82
CA LYS A 228 8.38 20.46 8.71
C LYS A 228 7.58 21.25 9.77
N GLY A 229 6.54 20.62 10.33
CA GLY A 229 5.66 21.22 11.33
C GLY A 229 4.57 22.15 10.78
N GLN A 230 4.55 22.44 9.47
CA GLN A 230 3.50 23.20 8.82
C GLN A 230 2.42 22.27 8.26
N LYS A 231 1.17 22.71 8.32
CA LYS A 231 0.04 21.98 7.72
C LYS A 231 -0.01 22.25 6.23
N VAL A 232 -0.15 21.19 5.46
CA VAL A 232 -0.32 21.21 4.01
C VAL A 232 -1.53 20.35 3.68
N TYR A 233 -2.33 20.80 2.73
CA TYR A 233 -3.56 20.19 2.28
C TYR A 233 -3.43 19.83 0.81
N LEU A 234 -3.71 18.57 0.48
CA LEU A 234 -3.76 18.06 -0.88
C LEU A 234 -5.21 17.74 -1.23
N SER A 235 -5.65 18.20 -2.39
CA SER A 235 -6.91 17.78 -3.00
C SER A 235 -6.57 17.14 -4.34
N PRO A 236 -6.66 15.81 -4.48
CA PRO A 236 -6.49 15.11 -5.74
C PRO A 236 -7.84 14.64 -6.31
N ILE A 237 -7.96 14.58 -7.64
CA ILE A 237 -8.93 13.72 -8.34
C ILE A 237 -8.19 12.48 -8.86
N ILE A 238 -8.71 11.30 -8.52
CA ILE A 238 -8.16 10.01 -8.91
C ILE A 238 -9.18 9.25 -9.73
N ASP A 239 -8.74 8.65 -10.83
CA ASP A 239 -9.54 7.72 -11.64
C ASP A 239 -9.55 6.32 -11.02
N LEU A 240 -10.75 5.78 -10.75
CA LEU A 240 -10.89 4.46 -10.10
C LEU A 240 -10.56 3.27 -11.00
N PHE A 241 -10.39 3.45 -12.32
CA PHE A 241 -10.03 2.35 -13.22
C PHE A 241 -8.53 2.03 -13.15
N ASN A 242 -7.67 3.05 -13.25
CA ASN A 242 -6.22 2.89 -13.32
C ASN A 242 -5.46 3.54 -12.16
N GLN A 243 -6.16 4.15 -11.20
CA GLN A 243 -5.60 4.85 -10.04
C GLN A 243 -4.73 6.06 -10.41
N GLU A 244 -4.88 6.60 -11.61
CA GLU A 244 -4.14 7.77 -12.06
C GLU A 244 -4.68 9.06 -11.41
N VAL A 245 -3.77 9.96 -11.05
CA VAL A 245 -4.12 11.31 -10.58
C VAL A 245 -4.43 12.18 -11.80
N ILE A 246 -5.69 12.54 -11.99
CA ILE A 246 -6.14 13.36 -13.11
C ILE A 246 -5.75 14.82 -12.89
N SER A 247 -6.00 15.33 -11.69
CA SER A 247 -5.60 16.66 -11.27
C SER A 247 -5.34 16.68 -9.77
N TYR A 248 -4.58 17.68 -9.32
CA TYR A 248 -4.42 17.92 -7.89
C TYR A 248 -4.10 19.39 -7.61
N ARG A 249 -4.42 19.83 -6.40
CA ARG A 249 -3.97 21.11 -5.86
C ARG A 249 -3.41 20.93 -4.45
N VAL A 250 -2.41 21.75 -4.13
CA VAL A 250 -1.76 21.75 -2.82
C VAL A 250 -1.76 23.18 -2.28
N ASP A 251 -2.20 23.36 -1.04
CA ASP A 251 -2.16 24.65 -0.35
C ASP A 251 -1.89 24.42 1.14
N THR A 252 -1.52 25.48 1.86
CA THR A 252 -1.30 25.49 3.32
C THR A 252 -2.59 25.75 4.11
N ASN A 253 -3.71 25.93 3.42
CA ASN A 253 -5.03 26.18 3.99
C ASN A 253 -6.13 25.48 3.15
N VAL A 254 -7.25 25.13 3.80
CA VAL A 254 -8.43 24.55 3.12
C VAL A 254 -9.39 25.67 2.74
N ARG A 255 -9.14 26.35 1.62
CA ARG A 255 -10.08 27.30 1.01
C ARG A 255 -10.81 26.63 -0.15
N LEU A 256 -11.99 27.15 -0.51
CA LEU A 256 -12.79 26.62 -1.61
C LEU A 256 -12.03 26.50 -2.96
N PRO A 257 -11.15 27.45 -3.36
CA PRO A 257 -10.34 27.31 -4.57
C PRO A 257 -9.51 26.03 -4.64
N LEU A 258 -9.11 25.47 -3.49
CA LEU A 258 -8.37 24.21 -3.44
C LEU A 258 -9.12 23.08 -4.15
N VAL A 259 -10.45 23.01 -4.00
CA VAL A 259 -11.27 21.97 -4.64
C VAL A 259 -11.88 22.42 -5.96
N THR A 260 -12.26 23.70 -6.11
CA THR A 260 -12.90 24.17 -7.35
C THR A 260 -11.92 24.30 -8.50
N ASP A 261 -10.69 24.77 -8.23
CA ASP A 261 -9.69 24.92 -9.29
C ASP A 261 -9.13 23.56 -9.69
N MET A 262 -8.98 22.66 -8.71
CA MET A 262 -8.66 21.25 -8.94
C MET A 262 -9.71 20.57 -9.84
N LEU A 263 -11.00 20.76 -9.55
CA LEU A 263 -12.07 20.19 -10.36
C LEU A 263 -12.11 20.80 -11.77
N LYS A 264 -11.90 22.11 -11.93
CA LYS A 264 -11.78 22.74 -13.25
C LYS A 264 -10.66 22.13 -14.08
N ASP A 265 -9.46 22.03 -13.50
CA ASP A 265 -8.32 21.43 -14.17
C ASP A 265 -8.62 20.00 -14.62
N ALA A 266 -9.31 19.21 -13.79
CA ALA A 266 -9.71 17.85 -14.16
C ALA A 266 -10.73 17.83 -15.30
N LEU A 267 -11.77 18.67 -15.24
CA LEU A 267 -12.81 18.73 -16.25
C LEU A 267 -12.27 19.19 -17.62
N ASP A 268 -11.23 20.04 -17.63
CA ASP A 268 -10.55 20.49 -18.84
C ASP A 268 -9.79 19.35 -19.56
N THR A 269 -9.51 18.24 -18.86
CA THR A 269 -8.91 17.04 -19.49
C THR A 269 -9.92 16.22 -20.29
N LEU A 270 -11.22 16.53 -20.19
CA LEU A 270 -12.29 15.72 -20.76
C LEU A 270 -12.80 16.25 -22.10
N GLY A 271 -12.96 15.32 -23.04
CA GLY A 271 -13.72 15.55 -24.27
C GLY A 271 -15.20 15.83 -24.00
N ASP A 272 -15.89 16.42 -24.96
CA ASP A 272 -17.27 16.91 -24.80
C ASP A 272 -18.32 15.81 -24.58
N ASP A 273 -18.01 14.58 -24.98
CA ASP A 273 -18.88 13.40 -24.83
C ASP A 273 -18.61 12.58 -23.55
N ALA A 274 -17.67 13.02 -22.69
CA ALA A 274 -17.34 12.30 -21.47
C ALA A 274 -18.56 12.25 -20.53
N LYS A 275 -18.75 11.13 -19.84
CA LYS A 275 -19.80 10.99 -18.81
C LYS A 275 -19.19 10.33 -17.60
N ILE A 276 -18.69 11.16 -16.69
CA ILE A 276 -18.01 10.71 -15.48
C ILE A 276 -18.92 10.83 -14.27
N ILE A 277 -18.73 9.93 -13.31
CA ILE A 277 -19.25 10.08 -11.96
C ILE A 277 -18.14 10.64 -11.08
N VAL A 278 -18.31 11.85 -10.53
CA VAL A 278 -17.40 12.39 -9.51
C VAL A 278 -17.98 12.10 -8.12
N HIS A 279 -17.16 11.46 -7.31
CA HIS A 279 -17.45 11.12 -5.93
C HIS A 279 -16.55 11.88 -4.97
N SER A 280 -17.16 12.53 -3.98
CA SER A 280 -16.45 13.22 -2.91
C SER A 280 -17.03 12.87 -1.55
N ASP A 281 -16.27 13.18 -0.50
CA ASP A 281 -16.80 13.20 0.86
C ASP A 281 -17.86 14.32 1.03
N GLN A 282 -18.40 14.42 2.25
CA GLN A 282 -19.40 15.44 2.60
C GLN A 282 -18.83 16.68 3.30
N GLY A 283 -17.56 17.00 3.07
CA GLY A 283 -16.94 18.22 3.56
C GLY A 283 -17.67 19.48 3.09
N TRP A 284 -17.54 20.58 3.86
CA TRP A 284 -18.22 21.85 3.56
C TRP A 284 -17.88 22.36 2.16
N GLN A 285 -16.66 22.11 1.69
CA GLN A 285 -16.17 22.53 0.39
C GLN A 285 -16.94 21.89 -0.77
N TYR A 286 -17.32 20.62 -0.65
CA TYR A 286 -18.11 19.91 -1.67
C TYR A 286 -19.62 20.19 -1.55
N ARG A 287 -20.07 20.69 -0.39
CA ARG A 287 -21.45 21.15 -0.18
C ARG A 287 -21.70 22.59 -0.63
N HIS A 288 -20.64 23.36 -0.86
CA HIS A 288 -20.69 24.77 -1.22
C HIS A 288 -21.41 24.99 -2.56
N SER A 289 -22.19 26.07 -2.69
CA SER A 289 -22.98 26.35 -3.90
C SER A 289 -22.11 26.43 -5.14
N SER A 290 -20.98 27.14 -5.08
CA SER A 290 -20.07 27.28 -6.24
C SER A 290 -19.47 25.96 -6.72
N TYR A 291 -19.25 24.98 -5.83
CA TYR A 291 -18.79 23.66 -6.24
C TYR A 291 -19.90 22.91 -6.98
N LYS A 292 -21.14 23.01 -6.49
CA LYS A 292 -22.32 22.43 -7.14
C LYS A 292 -22.64 23.10 -8.47
N GLU A 293 -22.52 24.43 -8.56
CA GLU A 293 -22.70 25.19 -9.80
C GLU A 293 -21.69 24.75 -10.86
N LEU A 294 -20.41 24.64 -10.50
CA LEU A 294 -19.36 24.17 -11.41
C LEU A 294 -19.66 22.78 -11.99
N LEU A 295 -20.21 21.88 -11.16
CA LEU A 295 -20.62 20.54 -11.59
C LEU A 295 -21.88 20.56 -12.46
N LEU A 296 -22.85 21.44 -12.17
CA LEU A 296 -24.07 21.61 -12.96
C LEU A 296 -23.77 22.22 -14.34
N GLU A 297 -22.89 23.23 -14.39
CA GLU A 297 -22.39 23.80 -15.65
C GLU A 297 -21.69 22.73 -16.50
N SER A 298 -21.04 21.78 -15.83
CA SER A 298 -20.33 20.65 -16.43
C SER A 298 -21.19 19.39 -16.55
N SER A 299 -22.52 19.50 -16.39
CA SER A 299 -23.44 18.34 -16.37
C SER A 299 -23.48 17.54 -17.67
N ASN A 300 -23.11 18.15 -18.79
CA ASN A 300 -22.91 17.45 -20.06
C ASN A 300 -21.71 16.49 -20.03
N LYS A 301 -20.73 16.76 -19.16
CA LYS A 301 -19.47 16.00 -18.98
C LYS A 301 -19.47 15.11 -17.73
N CYS A 302 -20.27 15.46 -16.72
CA CYS A 302 -20.17 14.88 -15.38
C CYS A 302 -21.52 14.76 -14.66
N ASN A 303 -21.78 13.59 -14.07
CA ASN A 303 -22.79 13.40 -13.03
C ASN A 303 -22.11 13.43 -11.65
N THR A 304 -22.66 14.12 -10.65
CA THR A 304 -22.03 14.20 -9.31
C THR A 304 -22.82 13.40 -8.27
N LEU A 305 -22.09 12.68 -7.41
CA LEU A 305 -22.64 11.98 -6.25
C LEU A 305 -21.88 12.35 -4.98
N THR A 306 -22.59 12.82 -3.94
CA THR A 306 -21.98 13.07 -2.63
C THR A 306 -22.50 12.05 -1.63
N SER A 307 -21.65 11.25 -0.98
CA SER A 307 -22.07 10.38 0.14
C SER A 307 -21.16 10.53 1.35
N LYS A 308 -21.68 10.13 2.54
CA LYS A 308 -21.07 10.36 3.85
C LYS A 308 -20.09 9.27 4.27
N ASP A 309 -19.69 8.38 3.39
CA ASP A 309 -18.99 7.16 3.80
C ASP A 309 -17.46 7.30 3.75
N LEU A 310 -16.93 8.25 4.53
CA LEU A 310 -15.54 8.18 5.05
C LEU A 310 -15.49 7.89 6.56
N GLU A 311 -16.62 7.58 7.21
CA GLU A 311 -16.60 6.91 8.51
C GLU A 311 -16.55 5.39 8.31
N GLY A 312 -15.41 4.87 7.84
CA GLY A 312 -15.21 3.43 7.82
C GLY A 312 -14.16 2.87 6.86
N CYS A 313 -13.00 3.51 6.70
CA CYS A 313 -11.78 2.81 6.32
C CYS A 313 -10.77 2.98 7.46
#